data_AF-A0A6F9C6K8-F1
#
_entry.id   AF-A0A6F9C6K8-F1
#
_cell.length_a   1.000
_cell.length_b   1.000
_cell.length_c   1.000
_cell.angle_alpha   90.00
_cell.angle_beta   90.00
_cell.angle_gamma   90.00
#
_symmetry.space_group_name_H-M   'P 1'
#
loop_
_entity.id
_entity.type
_entity.pdbx_description
1 polymer ?
#
loop_
_entity_poly.entity_id
_entity_poly.type
_entity_poly.pdbx_seq_one_letter_code
_entity_poly.pdbx_strand_id
1 'polypeptide(L)' 'MMTSSVGQRIYMATLLYDMVHYGHSNQLRQAKAMGDYLIVGVHTDGEISKHKGPPVFTQAER' A
#
# COMPACT_ATOMS: atom_id res chain seq x y z
N MET A 1 -35.62 -9.75 -10.17
CA MET A 1 -34.54 -9.36 -9.25
C MET A 1 -33.43 -8.78 -10.10
N MET A 2 -33.30 -7.45 -10.18
CA MET A 2 -32.29 -6.81 -11.04
C MET A 2 -30.93 -6.97 -10.37
N THR A 3 -30.03 -7.77 -10.95
CA THR A 3 -28.62 -7.76 -10.56
C THR A 3 -28.00 -6.51 -11.17
N SER A 4 -28.00 -5.39 -10.45
CA SER A 4 -27.12 -4.29 -10.81
C SER A 4 -25.68 -4.81 -10.71
N SER A 5 -24.94 -4.80 -11.81
CA SER A 5 -23.49 -4.99 -11.77
C SER A 5 -22.89 -3.78 -11.07
N VAL A 6 -22.80 -3.84 -9.74
CA VAL A 6 -22.19 -2.77 -8.94
C VAL A 6 -20.72 -2.67 -9.35
N GLY A 7 -20.32 -1.51 -9.86
CA GLY A 7 -18.92 -1.26 -10.23
C GLY A 7 -18.01 -1.44 -9.01
N GLN A 8 -16.90 -2.15 -9.19
CA GLN A 8 -15.94 -2.42 -8.13
C GLN A 8 -15.14 -1.15 -7.81
N ARG A 9 -15.05 -0.78 -6.53
CA ARG A 9 -14.23 0.35 -6.04
C ARG A 9 -12.82 -0.14 -5.72
N ILE A 10 -11.83 0.43 -6.41
CA ILE A 10 -10.42 0.14 -6.17
C ILE A 10 -9.81 1.31 -5.40
N TYR A 11 -9.15 1.01 -4.28
CA TYR A 11 -8.39 1.99 -3.51
C TYR A 11 -6.89 1.74 -3.68
N MET A 12 -6.10 2.82 -3.72
CA MET A 12 -4.65 2.75 -3.91
C MET A 12 -3.93 3.43 -2.75
N ALA A 13 -2.91 2.75 -2.21
CA ALA A 13 -1.98 3.31 -1.22
C ALA A 13 -0.55 3.09 -1.71
N THR A 14 0.36 4.03 -1.47
CA THR A 14 1.77 3.90 -1.89
C THR A 14 2.69 4.41 -0.79
N LEU A 15 3.61 3.55 -0.32
CA LEU A 15 4.56 3.88 0.74
C LEU A 15 5.88 3.12 0.62
N LEU A 16 6.81 3.49 1.50
CA LEU A 16 8.09 2.84 1.74
C LEU A 16 7.94 1.41 2.29
N TYR A 17 7.12 1.24 3.33
CA TYR A 17 6.99 -0.01 4.11
C TYR A 17 8.32 -0.58 4.62
N ASP A 18 9.28 0.27 5.01
CA ASP A 18 10.47 -0.17 5.74
C ASP A 18 10.11 -0.42 7.21
N MET A 19 10.69 -1.47 7.79
CA MET A 19 10.39 -1.96 9.14
C MET A 19 8.88 -2.01 9.43
N VAL A 20 8.15 -2.86 8.69
CA VAL A 20 6.69 -2.96 8.82
C VAL A 20 6.27 -3.23 10.27
N HIS A 21 5.36 -2.40 10.79
CA HIS A 21 4.83 -2.50 12.14
C HIS A 21 3.32 -2.26 12.15
N TYR A 22 2.69 -2.37 13.33
CA TYR A 22 1.23 -2.28 13.48
C TYR A 22 0.61 -0.99 12.89
N GLY A 23 1.36 0.12 12.86
CA GLY A 23 0.90 1.37 12.25
C GLY A 23 0.61 1.22 10.75
N HIS A 24 1.51 0.56 10.03
CA HIS A 24 1.33 0.25 8.61
C HIS A 24 0.14 -0.69 8.38
N SER A 25 0.03 -1.76 9.18
CA SER A 25 -1.10 -2.70 9.09
C SER A 25 -2.45 -2.02 9.37
N ASN A 26 -2.50 -1.14 10.37
CA ASN A 26 -3.73 -0.42 10.70
C ASN A 26 -4.10 0.63 9.63
N GLN A 27 -3.12 1.25 8.98
CA GLN A 27 -3.36 2.11 7.83
C GLN A 27 -3.89 1.31 6.63
N LEU A 28 -3.30 0.16 6.31
CA LEU A 28 -3.79 -0.73 5.25
C LEU A 28 -5.22 -1.22 5.53
N ARG A 29 -5.53 -1.56 6.78
CA ARG A 29 -6.89 -1.92 7.22
C ARG A 29 -7.89 -0.79 6.94
N GLN A 30 -7.52 0.46 7.25
CA GLN A 30 -8.37 1.62 6.97
C GLN A 30 -8.53 1.85 5.47
N ALA A 31 -7.44 1.77 4.69
CA ALA A 31 -7.49 1.90 3.24
C ALA A 31 -8.36 0.81 2.58
N LYS A 32 -8.27 -0.43 3.07
CA LYS A 32 -9.10 -1.55 2.58
C LYS A 32 -10.59 -1.35 2.86
N ALA A 33 -10.94 -0.66 3.95
CA ALA A 33 -12.35 -0.35 4.23
C ALA A 33 -12.98 0.65 3.24
N MET A 34 -12.18 1.33 2.41
CA MET A 34 -12.65 2.34 1.46
C MET A 34 -13.03 1.78 0.08
N GLY A 35 -12.72 0.50 -0.20
CA GLY A 35 -12.99 -0.11 -1.50
C GLY A 35 -13.02 -1.63 -1.47
N ASP A 36 -13.52 -2.22 -2.54
CA ASP A 36 -13.61 -3.66 -2.72
C ASP A 36 -12.24 -4.29 -2.94
N TYR A 37 -11.27 -3.53 -3.47
CA TYR A 37 -9.88 -3.93 -3.65
C TYR A 37 -8.93 -2.85 -3.14
N LEU A 38 -7.81 -3.29 -2.58
CA LEU A 38 -6.70 -2.43 -2.19
C LEU A 38 -5.47 -2.83 -2.98
N ILE A 39 -4.91 -1.89 -3.73
CA ILE A 39 -3.61 -2.04 -4.41
C ILE A 39 -2.58 -1.25 -3.62
N VAL A 40 -1.47 -1.89 -3.29
CA VAL A 40 -0.39 -1.29 -2.50
C VAL A 40 0.86 -1.18 -3.36
N GLY A 41 1.30 0.06 -3.59
CA GLY A 41 2.58 0.34 -4.22
C GLY A 41 3.70 0.43 -3.19
N VAL A 42 4.81 -0.26 -3.44
CA VAL A 42 6.03 -0.20 -2.61
C VAL A 42 7.14 0.47 -3.41
N HIS A 43 7.78 1.50 -2.86
CA HIS A 43 8.86 2.19 -3.54
C HIS A 43 10.14 1.35 -3.64
N THR A 44 10.88 1.55 -4.73
CA THR A 44 12.20 0.95 -4.95
C THR A 44 13.26 1.61 -4.08
N ASP A 45 14.32 0.86 -3.74
CA ASP A 45 15.44 1.36 -2.91
C ASP A 45 16.07 2.64 -3.51
N GLY A 46 16.17 2.69 -4.85
CA GLY A 46 16.69 3.83 -5.58
C GLY A 46 15.83 5.09 -5.44
N GLU A 47 14.51 4.97 -5.53
CA GLU A 47 13.61 6.12 -5.36
C GLU A 47 13.59 6.63 -3.92
N ILE A 48 13.67 5.72 -2.95
CA ILE A 48 13.73 6.07 -1.53
C ILE A 48 15.02 6.82 -1.21
N SER A 49 16.15 6.28 -1.65
CA SER A 49 17.48 6.83 -1.39
C SER A 49 17.64 8.25 -1.92
N LYS A 50 17.03 8.57 -3.06
CA LYS A 50 17.04 9.93 -3.65
C LYS A 50 16.35 10.98 -2.78
N HIS A 51 15.34 10.61 -2.00
CA HIS A 51 14.46 11.57 -1.32
C HIS A 51 14.60 11.56 0.21
N LYS A 52 14.98 10.43 0.82
CA LYS A 52 14.92 10.23 2.28
C LYS A 52 16.15 9.54 2.89
N GLY A 53 17.10 9.10 2.06
CA GLY A 53 18.19 8.21 2.49
C GLY A 53 17.83 6.73 2.32
N PRO A 54 18.82 5.82 2.34
CA PRO A 54 18.61 4.41 2.04
C PRO A 54 17.71 3.72 3.09
N PRO A 55 16.82 2.80 2.68
CA PRO A 55 16.03 2.01 3.62
C PRO A 55 16.90 1.00 4.37
N VAL A 56 16.41 0.52 5.52
CA VAL A 56 17.04 -0.54 6.31
C VAL A 56 16.86 -1.90 5.63
N PHE A 57 15.64 -2.21 5.18
CA PHE A 57 15.35 -3.42 4.40
C PHE A 57 15.42 -3.15 2.90
N THR A 58 15.94 -4.13 2.16
CA THR A 58 15.96 -4.10 0.70
C THR A 58 14.54 -4.11 0.14
N GLN A 59 14.38 -3.70 -1.11
CA GLN A 59 13.08 -3.73 -1.78
C GLN A 59 12.42 -5.12 -1.78
N ALA A 60 13.19 -6.21 -1.83
CA ALA A 60 12.63 -7.56 -1.84
C ALA A 60 12.10 -8.02 -0.47
N GLU A 61 12.55 -7.39 0.60
CA GLU A 61 12.16 -7.69 1.98
C GLU A 61 10.95 -6.86 2.45
N ARG A 62 10.54 -5.85 1.68
CA ARG A 62 9.44 -4.90 1.96
C ARG A 62 8.22 -5.18 1.09
#